data_AF-A0A662EG77-F1
#
_entry.id   AF-A0A662EG77-F1
#
_cell.length_a   1.000
_cell.length_b   1.000
_cell.length_c   1.000
_cell.angle_alpha   90.00
_cell.angle_beta   90.00
_cell.angle_gamma   90.00
#
_symmetry.space_group_name_H-M   'P 1'
#
loop_
_entity.id
_entity.type
_entity.pdbx_description
1 polymer ?
#
loop_
_entity_poly.entity_id
_entity_poly.type
_entity_poly.pdbx_seq_one_letter_code
_entity_poly.pdbx_strand_id
1 'polypeptide(L)'
;MARRTGTADLPLHGGRAPRWLFSRMVALGREVLCALTEEFGTVEVLRRLADPYWFQALGCLLGFDWHSSGLTTTTCGALKEALA
;
A
#
# COMPACT_ATOMS: atom_id res chain seq x y z
N MET A 1 -8.54 -10.24 -34.49
CA MET A 1 -8.87 -9.24 -33.47
C MET A 1 -9.17 -9.95 -32.16
N ALA A 2 -8.58 -9.49 -31.04
CA ALA A 2 -8.93 -10.04 -29.73
C ALA A 2 -10.40 -9.75 -29.41
N ARG A 3 -11.13 -10.77 -28.95
CA ARG A 3 -12.55 -10.65 -28.55
C ARG A 3 -12.63 -9.92 -27.21
N ARG A 4 -13.50 -8.91 -27.08
CA ARG A 4 -13.75 -8.19 -25.82
C ARG A 4 -14.12 -9.18 -24.71
N THR A 5 -13.33 -9.23 -23.64
CA THR A 5 -13.51 -10.15 -22.51
C THR A 5 -14.22 -9.52 -21.30
N GLY A 6 -14.30 -8.19 -21.23
CA GLY A 6 -14.98 -7.49 -20.14
C GLY A 6 -14.89 -5.96 -20.21
N THR A 7 -15.32 -5.32 -19.11
CA THR A 7 -15.22 -3.88 -18.85
C THR A 7 -14.71 -3.66 -17.44
N ALA A 8 -13.86 -2.65 -17.25
CA ALA A 8 -13.46 -2.14 -15.95
C ALA A 8 -13.87 -0.68 -15.85
N ASP A 9 -14.61 -0.32 -14.80
CA ASP A 9 -14.92 1.06 -14.47
C ASP A 9 -13.84 1.59 -13.52
N LEU A 10 -13.15 2.65 -13.93
CA LEU A 10 -12.13 3.31 -13.14
C LEU A 10 -12.58 4.75 -12.83
N PRO A 11 -13.45 4.96 -11.83
CA PRO A 11 -13.86 6.30 -11.45
C PRO A 11 -12.67 7.08 -10.88
N LEU A 12 -12.68 8.40 -11.07
CA LEU A 12 -11.68 9.25 -10.46
C LEU A 12 -11.94 9.33 -8.96
N HIS A 13 -10.94 8.95 -8.16
CA HIS A 13 -10.99 9.02 -6.70
C HIS A 13 -10.52 10.40 -6.25
N GLY A 14 -11.44 11.19 -5.71
CA GLY A 14 -11.13 12.48 -5.10
C GLY A 14 -10.96 12.39 -3.58
N GLY A 15 -10.29 13.39 -2.99
CA GLY A 15 -10.19 13.53 -1.54
C GLY A 15 -8.99 12.82 -0.91
N ARG A 16 -9.12 12.45 0.37
CA ARG A 16 -8.08 11.81 1.18
C ARG A 16 -8.56 10.44 1.64
N ALA A 17 -7.62 9.55 1.95
CA ALA A 17 -7.94 8.29 2.61
C ALA A 17 -8.78 8.57 3.88
N PRO A 18 -9.94 7.88 4.05
CA PRO A 18 -10.75 8.05 5.24
C PRO A 18 -9.94 7.80 6.51
N ARG A 19 -10.12 8.63 7.54
CA ARG A 19 -9.34 8.51 8.80
C ARG A 19 -9.39 7.10 9.41
N TRP A 20 -10.55 6.47 9.38
CA TRP A 20 -10.72 5.11 9.91
C TRP A 20 -9.86 4.07 9.16
N LEU A 21 -9.68 4.25 7.85
CA LEU A 21 -8.86 3.36 7.03
C LEU A 21 -7.39 3.64 7.32
N PHE A 22 -7.01 4.92 7.29
CA PHE A 22 -5.64 5.32 7.53
C PHE A 22 -5.12 4.85 8.89
N SER A 23 -5.92 4.97 9.97
CA SER A 23 -5.54 4.43 11.28
C SER A 23 -5.30 2.92 11.28
N ARG A 24 -6.06 2.15 10.48
CA ARG A 24 -5.84 0.70 10.33
C ARG A 24 -4.61 0.39 9.47
N MET A 25 -4.37 1.16 8.41
CA MET A 25 -3.16 1.06 7.59
C MET A 25 -1.90 1.27 8.43
N VAL A 26 -1.91 2.26 9.33
CA VAL A 26 -0.80 2.54 10.27
C VAL A 26 -0.57 1.33 11.19
N ALA A 27 -1.62 0.84 11.85
CA ALA A 27 -1.52 -0.30 12.76
C ALA A 27 -1.00 -1.56 12.05
N LEU A 28 -1.57 -1.92 10.90
CA LEU A 28 -1.15 -3.10 10.15
C LEU A 28 0.25 -2.93 9.53
N GLY A 29 0.55 -1.73 9.02
CA GLY A 29 1.85 -1.41 8.44
C GLY A 29 2.99 -1.57 9.46
N ARG A 30 2.74 -1.20 10.72
CA ARG A 30 3.68 -1.43 11.82
C ARG A 30 4.01 -2.90 11.99
N GLU A 31 2.99 -3.74 12.12
CA GLU A 31 3.17 -5.18 12.34
C GLU A 31 3.86 -5.86 11.15
N VAL A 32 3.52 -5.46 9.92
CA VAL A 32 4.20 -5.94 8.71
C VAL A 32 5.68 -5.56 8.71
N LEU A 33 6.01 -4.30 9.02
CA LEU A 33 7.41 -3.85 9.07
C LEU A 33 8.19 -4.54 10.20
N CYS A 34 7.59 -4.74 11.37
CA CYS A 34 8.18 -5.49 12.48
C CYS A 34 8.50 -6.93 12.04
N ALA A 35 7.52 -7.66 11.50
CA ALA A 35 7.72 -9.03 11.04
C ALA A 35 8.81 -9.13 9.96
N LEU A 36 8.81 -8.24 8.96
CA LEU A 36 9.83 -8.24 7.91
C LEU A 36 11.22 -7.91 8.45
N THR A 37 11.31 -7.01 9.44
CA THR A 37 12.59 -6.62 10.04
C THR A 37 13.14 -7.75 10.92
N GLU A 38 12.29 -8.43 11.69
CA GLU A 38 12.67 -9.58 12.52
C GLU A 38 13.17 -10.76 11.69
N GLU A 39 12.52 -11.05 10.56
CA GLU A 39 12.86 -12.21 9.73
C GLU A 39 13.99 -11.93 8.73
N PHE A 40 14.04 -10.73 8.14
CA PHE A 40 14.93 -10.43 7.01
C PHE A 40 15.87 -9.24 7.24
N GLY A 41 15.72 -8.50 8.32
CA GLY A 41 16.48 -7.28 8.60
C GLY A 41 16.04 -6.05 7.79
N THR A 42 16.55 -4.89 8.20
CA THR A 42 16.12 -3.58 7.65
C THR A 42 16.52 -3.37 6.19
N VAL A 43 17.63 -3.95 5.74
CA VAL A 43 18.08 -3.82 4.34
C VAL A 43 17.08 -4.47 3.37
N GLU A 44 16.56 -5.65 3.71
CA GLU A 44 15.61 -6.36 2.85
C GLU A 44 14.23 -5.67 2.86
N VAL A 45 13.86 -5.01 3.96
CA VAL A 45 12.68 -4.12 4.01
C VAL A 45 12.82 -2.99 2.98
N LEU A 46 13.96 -2.29 2.97
CA LEU A 46 14.19 -1.20 2.01
C LEU A 46 14.21 -1.72 0.56
N ARG A 47 14.79 -2.90 0.32
CA ARG A 47 14.79 -3.52 -1.02
C ARG A 47 13.38 -3.83 -1.50
N ARG A 48 12.52 -4.35 -0.63
CA ARG A 48 11.11 -4.64 -0.93
C ARG A 48 10.29 -3.37 -1.15
N LEU A 49 10.49 -2.34 -0.32
CA LEU A 49 9.83 -1.04 -0.51
C LEU A 49 10.25 -0.35 -1.82
N ALA A 50 11.46 -0.62 -2.32
CA ALA A 50 11.94 -0.12 -3.61
C ALA A 50 11.39 -0.90 -4.83
N ASP A 51 10.87 -2.12 -4.63
CA ASP A 51 10.24 -2.87 -5.71
C ASP A 51 8.82 -2.35 -5.95
N PRO A 52 8.50 -1.84 -7.16
CA PRO A 52 7.21 -1.20 -7.42
C PRO A 52 6.03 -2.18 -7.34
N TYR A 53 6.22 -3.44 -7.71
CA TYR A 53 5.15 -4.44 -7.64
C TYR A 53 4.88 -4.83 -6.20
N TRP A 54 5.94 -5.03 -5.42
CA TRP A 54 5.81 -5.36 -4.00
C TRP A 54 5.20 -4.18 -3.22
N PHE A 55 5.64 -2.95 -3.49
CA PHE A 55 5.10 -1.76 -2.85
C PHE A 55 3.61 -1.54 -3.19
N GLN A 56 3.22 -1.77 -4.45
CA GLN A 56 1.81 -1.73 -4.85
C GLN A 56 0.99 -2.79 -4.10
N ALA A 57 1.51 -4.02 -4.02
CA ALA A 57 0.89 -5.11 -3.29
C ALA A 57 0.77 -4.81 -1.79
N LEU A 58 1.77 -4.16 -1.20
CA LEU A 58 1.70 -3.69 0.18
C LEU A 58 0.58 -2.67 0.36
N GLY A 59 0.47 -1.67 -0.52
CA GLY A 59 -0.64 -0.70 -0.46
C GLY A 59 -2.01 -1.38 -0.49
N CYS A 60 -2.18 -2.38 -1.35
CA CYS A 60 -3.38 -3.21 -1.42
C CYS A 60 -3.60 -4.02 -0.13
N LEU A 61 -2.54 -4.64 0.40
CA LEU A 61 -2.59 -5.41 1.66
C LEU A 61 -3.03 -4.54 2.84
N LEU A 62 -2.61 -3.28 2.87
CA LEU A 62 -3.04 -2.32 3.89
C LEU A 62 -4.50 -1.87 3.71
N GLY A 63 -5.19 -2.34 2.67
CA GLY A 63 -6.61 -2.07 2.41
C GLY A 63 -6.85 -0.84 1.53
N PHE A 64 -5.82 -0.33 0.84
CA PHE A 64 -5.97 0.77 -0.11
C PHE A 64 -6.17 0.25 -1.54
N ASP A 65 -7.00 0.93 -2.33
CA ASP A 65 -7.35 0.41 -3.66
C ASP A 65 -6.19 0.49 -4.66
N TRP A 66 -6.00 -0.61 -5.40
CA TRP A 66 -4.95 -0.77 -6.40
C TRP A 66 -5.04 0.26 -7.54
N HIS A 67 -6.23 0.74 -7.88
CA HIS A 67 -6.46 1.72 -8.94
C HIS A 67 -6.39 3.17 -8.45
N SER A 68 -6.06 3.39 -7.18
CA SER A 68 -5.96 4.73 -6.61
C SER A 68 -4.63 5.39 -6.95
N SER A 69 -4.68 6.57 -7.59
CA SER A 69 -3.48 7.37 -7.87
C SER A 69 -2.77 7.85 -6.59
N GLY A 70 -3.48 7.87 -5.46
CA GLY A 70 -2.94 8.26 -4.16
C GLY A 70 -2.22 7.13 -3.41
N LEU A 71 -2.05 5.95 -3.99
CA LEU A 71 -1.52 4.78 -3.28
C LEU A 71 -0.13 5.05 -2.73
N THR A 72 0.80 5.53 -3.55
CA THR A 72 2.17 5.83 -3.09
C THR A 72 2.19 6.80 -1.93
N THR A 73 1.47 7.92 -2.04
CA THR A 73 1.43 8.95 -1.00
C THR A 73 0.79 8.43 0.29
N THR A 74 -0.32 7.69 0.17
CA THR A 74 -1.07 7.20 1.33
C THR A 74 -0.31 6.10 2.06
N THR A 75 0.23 5.13 1.32
CA THR A 75 1.04 4.04 1.89
C THR A 75 2.28 4.58 2.57
N CYS A 76 3.05 5.47 1.92
CA CYS A 76 4.21 6.10 2.55
C CYS A 76 3.84 6.89 3.81
N GLY A 77 2.71 7.61 3.78
CA GLY A 77 2.19 8.31 4.95
C GLY A 77 1.88 7.37 6.11
N ALA A 78 1.19 6.26 5.84
CA ALA A 78 0.86 5.27 6.87
C ALA A 78 2.11 4.62 7.46
N LEU A 79 3.10 4.24 6.63
CA LEU A 79 4.35 3.66 7.09
C LEU A 79 5.19 4.66 7.91
N LYS A 80 5.19 5.93 7.52
CA LYS A 80 5.86 6.98 8.29
C LYS A 80 5.27 7.12 9.68
N GLU A 81 3.94 7.19 9.80
CA GLU A 81 3.26 7.28 11.10
C GLU A 81 3.40 5.98 11.91
N ALA A 82 3.54 4.82 11.26
CA ALA A 82 3.76 3.54 11.93
C ALA A 82 5.13 3.42 12.60
N LEU A 83 6.12 4.18 12.11
CA LEU A 83 7.51 4.20 12.59
C LEU A 83 7.81 5.35 13.57
N ALA A 84 6.86 6.28 13.76
CA ALA A 84 6.97 7.38 14.72
C ALA A 84 6.75 6.89 16.16
#